data_AF-A0A533SIC8-F1
#
_entry.id   AF-A0A533SIC8-F1
#
_cell.length_a   1.000
_cell.length_b   1.000
_cell.length_c   1.000
_cell.angle_alpha   90.00
_cell.angle_beta   90.00
_cell.angle_gamma   90.00
#
_symmetry.space_group_name_H-M   'P 1'
#
loop_
_entity.id
_entity.type
_entity.pdbx_description
1 polymer ?
#
loop_
_entity_poly.entity_id
_entity_poly.type
_entity_poly.pdbx_seq_one_letter_code
_entity_poly.pdbx_strand_id
1 'polypeptide(L)' 'MAKVLMIHPDRCTGCRNCELACSFEHEAQFRPRASRVHVYTWDRESVSVPMMCQQC' A
#
# COMPACT_ATOMS: atom_id res chain seq x y z
N MET A 1 1.63 -12.84 -20.57
CA MET A 1 2.36 -13.21 -19.33
C MET A 1 1.59 -12.64 -18.16
N ALA A 2 1.28 -13.43 -17.13
CA ALA A 2 0.65 -12.93 -15.92
C ALA A 2 1.68 -12.14 -15.10
N LYS A 3 1.33 -10.92 -14.66
CA LYS A 3 2.13 -10.15 -13.70
C LYS A 3 1.64 -10.51 -12.30
N VAL A 4 2.56 -10.86 -11.39
CA VAL A 4 2.26 -11.21 -10.01
C VAL A 4 3.00 -10.24 -9.09
N LEU A 5 2.29 -9.70 -8.11
CA LEU A 5 2.86 -8.90 -7.03
C LEU A 5 2.80 -9.72 -5.73
N MET A 6 3.97 -10.14 -5.24
CA MET A 6 4.07 -10.88 -3.96
C MET A 6 4.24 -9.88 -2.82
N ILE A 7 3.42 -10.01 -1.79
CA ILE A 7 3.43 -9.14 -0.61
C ILE A 7 3.90 -9.96 0.60
N HIS A 8 4.86 -9.42 1.34
CA HIS A 8 5.40 -9.99 2.59
C HIS A 8 5.00 -9.09 3.77
N PRO A 9 3.84 -9.32 4.42
CA PRO A 9 3.36 -8.46 5.50
C PRO A 9 4.27 -8.44 6.72
N ASP A 10 4.98 -9.54 6.97
CA ASP A 10 5.99 -9.70 8.04
C ASP A 10 7.14 -8.69 7.93
N ARG A 11 7.38 -8.13 6.73
CA ARG A 11 8.44 -7.14 6.48
C ARG A 11 7.91 -5.71 6.40
N CYS A 12 6.60 -5.51 6.48
CA CYS A 12 6.01 -4.19 6.40
C CYS A 12 6.18 -3.45 7.72
N THR A 13 6.82 -2.27 7.67
CA THR A 13 7.04 -1.42 8.85
C THR A 13 5.95 -0.37 9.06
N GLY A 14 4.94 -0.32 8.19
CA GLY A 14 3.89 0.68 8.27
C GLY A 14 4.28 2.09 7.77
N CYS A 15 5.42 2.24 7.07
CA CYS A 15 5.96 3.56 6.69
C CYS A 15 5.14 4.35 5.66
N ARG A 16 4.17 3.73 4.97
CA ARG A 16 3.27 4.36 3.99
C ARG A 16 3.91 5.01 2.76
N ASN A 17 5.21 4.82 2.51
CA ASN A 17 5.87 5.32 1.31
C ASN A 17 5.27 4.77 0.02
N CYS A 18 4.77 3.53 0.03
CA CYS A 18 4.05 2.96 -1.12
C CYS A 18 2.76 3.73 -1.44
N GLU A 19 2.03 4.22 -0.43
CA GLU A 19 0.83 5.03 -0.64
C GLU A 19 1.18 6.34 -1.36
N LEU A 20 2.22 7.03 -0.86
CA LEU A 20 2.72 8.30 -1.39
C LEU A 20 3.28 8.16 -2.80
N ALA A 21 4.11 7.15 -3.05
CA ALA A 21 4.69 6.89 -4.36
C ALA A 21 3.59 6.64 -5.40
N CYS A 22 2.60 5.81 -5.06
CA CYS A 22 1.50 5.52 -5.97
C CYS A 22 0.60 6.73 -6.20
N SER A 23 0.25 7.50 -5.17
CA SER A 23 -0.56 8.71 -5.37
C SER A 23 0.16 9.77 -6.19
N PHE A 24 1.47 9.93 -5.96
CA PHE A 24 2.27 10.88 -6.73
C PHE A 24 2.38 10.48 -8.20
N GLU A 25 2.65 9.21 -8.48
CA GLU A 25 2.74 8.69 -9.85
C GLU A 25 1.45 8.89 -10.65
N HIS A 26 0.29 8.67 -10.03
CA HIS A 26 -0.99 8.66 -10.75
C HIS A 26 -1.76 9.99 -10.68
N GLU A 27 -1.56 10.78 -9.63
CA GLU A 27 -2.35 11.99 -9.36
C GLU A 27 -1.50 13.27 -9.31
N ALA A 28 -0.17 13.15 -9.51
CA ALA A 28 0.82 14.22 -9.37
C ALA A 28 0.78 14.94 -8.00
N GLN A 29 0.21 14.29 -6.98
CA GLN A 29 -0.04 14.85 -5.66
C GLN A 29 0.25 13.80 -4.57
N PHE A 30 0.79 14.24 -3.44
CA PHE A 30 0.95 13.42 -2.24
C PHE A 30 -0.38 13.30 -1.49
N ARG A 31 -1.35 12.61 -2.10
CA ARG A 31 -2.68 12.37 -1.55
C ARG A 31 -2.89 10.87 -1.30
N PRO A 32 -2.47 10.32 -0.15
CA PRO A 32 -2.56 8.89 0.15
C PRO A 32 -3.95 8.27 -0.07
N ARG A 33 -5.02 9.06 0.15
CA ARG A 33 -6.41 8.63 -0.07
C ARG A 33 -6.75 8.31 -1.53
N ALA A 34 -5.99 8.83 -2.50
CA ALA A 34 -6.12 8.50 -3.92
C ALA A 34 -5.14 7.41 -4.39
N SER A 35 -4.36 6.84 -3.48
CA SER A 35 -3.45 5.76 -3.81
C SER A 35 -4.20 4.48 -4.18
N ARG A 36 -3.59 3.65 -5.03
CA ARG A 36 -4.09 2.30 -5.38
C ARG A 36 -3.52 1.21 -4.47
N VAL A 37 -2.77 1.61 -3.44
CA VAL A 37 -2.28 0.77 -2.34
C VAL A 37 -2.53 1.48 -1.01
N HIS A 38 -3.04 0.75 -0.03
CA HIS A 38 -3.32 1.26 1.31
C HIS A 38 -2.73 0.35 2.38
N VAL A 39 -1.99 0.93 3.32
CA VAL A 39 -1.41 0.23 4.46
C VAL A 39 -2.42 0.25 5.59
N TYR A 40 -2.85 -0.94 5.98
CA TYR A 40 -3.66 -1.16 7.17
C TYR A 40 -2.75 -1.58 8.32
N THR A 41 -2.85 -0.89 9.44
CA THR A 41 -2.06 -1.17 10.63
C THR A 41 -3.01 -1.63 11.73
N TRP A 42 -2.69 -2.78 12.31
CA TRP A 42 -3.36 -3.35 13.48
C TRP A 42 -2.41 -3.21 14.67
N ASP A 43 -2.66 -2.20 15.50
CA ASP A 43 -1.74 -1.81 16.58
C ASP A 43 -1.64 -2.88 17.69
N ARG A 44 -2.73 -3.62 17.96
CA ARG A 44 -2.73 -4.64 19.03
C ARG A 44 -1.87 -5.84 18.67
N GLU A 45 -1.86 -6.18 17.39
CA GLU A 45 -1.10 -7.28 16.82
C GLU A 45 0.29 -6.83 16.34
N SER A 46 0.57 -5.52 16.33
CA SER A 46 1.81 -4.91 15.79
C SER A 46 2.09 -5.28 14.32
N VAL A 47 1.03 -5.49 13.54
CA VAL A 47 1.12 -5.92 12.13
C VAL A 47 0.65 -4.80 11.21
N SER A 48 1.41 -4.56 10.14
CA SER A 48 1.00 -3.70 9.02
C SER A 48 0.90 -4.50 7.73
N VAL A 49 -0.16 -4.31 6.96
CA VAL A 49 -0.39 -5.02 5.70
C VAL A 49 -0.70 -4.00 4.60
N PRO A 50 0.14 -3.91 3.54
CA PRO A 50 -0.21 -3.15 2.35
C PRO A 50 -1.21 -3.95 1.51
N MET A 51 -2.40 -3.38 1.32
CA MET A 51 -3.46 -3.95 0.51
C MET A 51 -3.56 -3.20 -0.82
N MET A 52 -3.63 -3.94 -1.92
CA MET A 52 -3.72 -3.38 -3.26
C MET A 52 -5.17 -3.21 -3.69
N CYS A 53 -5.42 -2.28 -4.61
CA CYS A 53 -6.69 -2.19 -5.32
C CYS A 53 -7.00 -3.51 -6.05
N GLN A 54 -8.13 -4.14 -5.73
CA GLN A 54 -8.54 -5.41 -6.33
C GLN A 54 -9.20 -5.26 -7.70
N GLN A 55 -9.34 -4.02 -8.21
CA GLN A 55 -9.99 -3.72 -9.49
C GLN A 55 -11.41 -4.31 -9.59
N CYS A 56 -12.16 -4.23 -8.49
CA CYS A 56 -13.56 -4.65 -8.41
C CYS A 56 -14.48 -3.77 -9.27
#